data_AF-A0A3G1KVR1-F1
#
_entry.id   AF-A0A3G1KVR1-F1
#
_cell.length_a   1.000
_cell.length_b   1.000
_cell.length_c   1.000
_cell.angle_alpha   90.00
_cell.angle_beta   90.00
_cell.angle_gamma   90.00
#
_symmetry.space_group_name_H-M   'P 1'
#
loop_
_entity.id
_entity.type
_entity.pdbx_description
1 polymer ?
#
loop_
_entity_poly.entity_id
_entity_poly.type
_entity_poly.pdbx_seq_one_letter_code
_entity_poly.pdbx_strand_id
1 'polypeptide(L)'
;MDKLIDKLSLYDFFGYIIPGFLGTWALNVFFVETLQVNFIFKLDVGFINSVLFVAISYYIGVLLHELSELLQEHFFKRIWKGLPSERFLVDSDNKYSTEFKASLKKMIESKFGLIVGNDNKKSQEAFNLIYSGLQGAGKDEKAQLFNSLYGMYRNFFAGTVMCLLVFLIKGFVLVCRENWQSLFESFLYAFLFLLATLTLMRRLRRFGERLADYVIRDYYNYYLEHKSE
;
A
#
# COMPACT_ATOMS: atom_id res chain seq x y z
N MET A 1 -4.25 -23.78 7.14
CA MET A 1 -3.45 -23.17 6.05
C MET A 1 -4.30 -22.86 4.83
N ASP A 2 -5.13 -23.77 4.33
CA ASP A 2 -5.93 -23.58 3.09
C ASP A 2 -6.76 -22.28 3.07
N LYS A 3 -7.58 -22.04 4.10
CA LYS A 3 -8.39 -20.81 4.20
C LYS A 3 -7.58 -19.50 4.24
N LEU A 4 -6.30 -19.55 4.62
CA LEU A 4 -5.43 -18.38 4.67
C LEU A 4 -4.76 -18.15 3.32
N ILE A 5 -4.30 -19.22 2.65
CA ILE A 5 -3.78 -19.19 1.29
C ILE A 5 -4.86 -18.63 0.34
N ASP A 6 -6.11 -19.08 0.50
CA ASP A 6 -7.25 -18.58 -0.24
C ASP A 6 -7.46 -17.07 0.00
N LYS A 7 -7.38 -16.61 1.24
CA LYS A 7 -7.56 -15.19 1.56
C LYS A 7 -6.43 -14.32 1.03
N LEU A 8 -5.18 -14.76 1.15
CA LEU A 8 -4.00 -14.03 0.65
C LEU A 8 -4.10 -13.89 -0.87
N SER A 9 -4.37 -14.98 -1.58
CA SER A 9 -4.55 -14.95 -3.04
C SER A 9 -5.71 -14.04 -3.48
N LEU A 10 -6.80 -14.00 -2.72
CA LEU A 10 -7.92 -13.10 -2.98
C LEU A 10 -7.54 -11.62 -2.78
N TYR A 11 -6.83 -11.29 -1.70
CA TYR A 11 -6.40 -9.91 -1.46
C TYR A 11 -5.42 -9.42 -2.51
N ASP A 12 -4.50 -10.27 -2.94
CA ASP A 12 -3.56 -9.92 -4.01
C ASP A 12 -4.30 -9.73 -5.33
N PHE A 13 -5.22 -10.65 -5.67
CA PHE A 13 -6.05 -10.55 -6.88
C PHE A 13 -6.91 -9.28 -6.93
N PHE A 14 -7.69 -9.01 -5.87
CA PHE A 14 -8.48 -7.78 -5.76
C PHE A 14 -7.60 -6.54 -5.65
N GLY A 15 -6.40 -6.69 -5.08
CA GLY A 15 -5.36 -5.68 -5.00
C GLY A 15 -4.89 -5.18 -6.35
N TYR A 16 -4.96 -5.99 -7.41
CA TYR A 16 -4.67 -5.55 -8.78
C TYR A 16 -5.93 -5.13 -9.53
N ILE A 17 -6.99 -5.92 -9.48
CA ILE A 17 -8.16 -5.70 -10.34
C ILE A 17 -8.93 -4.43 -9.99
N ILE A 18 -9.19 -4.16 -8.71
CA ILE A 18 -10.00 -3.00 -8.31
C ILE A 18 -9.30 -1.68 -8.66
N PRO A 19 -8.02 -1.47 -8.33
CA PRO A 19 -7.26 -0.30 -8.80
C PRO A 19 -7.18 -0.26 -10.32
N GLY A 20 -7.04 -1.43 -10.95
CA GLY A 20 -7.12 -1.61 -12.38
C GLY A 20 -8.36 -1.01 -13.02
N PHE A 21 -9.53 -1.30 -12.45
CA PHE A 21 -10.80 -0.73 -12.92
C PHE A 21 -10.81 0.79 -12.75
N LEU A 22 -10.35 1.30 -11.59
CA LEU A 22 -10.25 2.73 -11.34
C LEU A 22 -9.32 3.42 -12.34
N GLY A 23 -8.14 2.85 -12.59
CA GLY A 23 -7.19 3.36 -13.55
C GLY A 23 -7.71 3.32 -14.99
N THR A 24 -8.35 2.22 -15.38
CA THR A 24 -8.97 2.11 -16.72
C THR A 24 -10.06 3.15 -16.92
N TRP A 25 -10.91 3.33 -15.91
CA TRP A 25 -11.95 4.36 -15.93
C TRP A 25 -11.35 5.77 -15.97
N ALA A 26 -10.33 6.05 -15.15
CA ALA A 26 -9.63 7.34 -15.16
C ALA A 26 -8.98 7.63 -16.51
N LEU A 27 -8.35 6.65 -17.17
CA LEU A 27 -7.81 6.80 -18.52
C LEU A 27 -8.91 7.09 -19.55
N ASN A 28 -10.06 6.42 -19.44
CA ASN A 28 -11.20 6.68 -20.32
C ASN A 28 -11.69 8.13 -20.17
N VAL A 29 -11.88 8.62 -18.94
CA VAL A 29 -12.27 10.01 -18.66
C VAL A 29 -11.21 10.99 -19.17
N PHE A 30 -9.93 10.67 -19.01
CA PHE A 30 -8.84 11.53 -19.48
C PHE A 30 -8.78 11.62 -21.01
N PHE A 31 -8.76 10.50 -21.72
CA PHE A 31 -8.63 10.53 -23.18
C PHE A 31 -9.92 10.93 -23.90
N VAL A 32 -11.06 10.34 -23.52
CA VAL A 32 -12.32 10.52 -24.23
C VAL A 32 -12.99 11.82 -23.80
N GLU A 33 -13.22 12.00 -22.50
CA GLU A 33 -14.02 13.14 -22.03
C GLU A 33 -13.20 14.43 -21.95
N THR A 34 -11.92 14.34 -21.57
CA THR A 34 -11.08 15.53 -21.35
C THR A 34 -10.36 15.97 -22.63
N LEU A 35 -9.68 15.04 -23.31
CA LEU A 35 -8.93 15.35 -24.53
C LEU A 35 -9.76 15.23 -25.82
N GLN A 36 -10.98 14.68 -25.76
CA GLN A 36 -11.83 14.43 -26.94
C GLN A 36 -11.14 13.54 -28.00
N VAL A 37 -10.22 12.69 -27.55
CA VAL A 37 -9.55 11.69 -28.40
C VAL A 37 -10.36 10.41 -28.34
N ASN A 38 -10.62 9.81 -29.50
CA ASN A 38 -11.24 8.49 -29.56
C ASN A 38 -10.31 7.46 -28.93
N PHE A 39 -10.58 7.11 -27.68
CA PHE A 39 -9.95 5.97 -27.04
C PHE A 39 -10.53 4.69 -27.62
N ILE A 40 -9.68 3.73 -27.98
CA ILE A 40 -10.02 2.55 -28.80
C ILE A 40 -11.11 1.67 -28.15
N PHE A 41 -11.37 1.83 -26.86
CA PHE A 41 -12.39 1.09 -26.12
C PHE A 41 -13.73 1.81 -26.08
N LYS A 42 -14.59 1.56 -27.07
CA LYS A 42 -16.03 1.58 -26.83
C LYS A 42 -16.36 0.30 -26.07
N LEU A 43 -16.59 0.42 -24.76
CA LEU A 43 -17.10 -0.68 -23.94
C LEU A 43 -18.56 -0.94 -24.33
N ASP A 44 -18.77 -1.56 -25.48
CA ASP A 44 -20.09 -2.05 -25.86
C ASP A 44 -20.47 -3.22 -24.95
N VAL A 45 -21.77 -3.40 -24.70
CA VAL A 45 -22.31 -4.37 -23.74
C VAL A 45 -22.24 -5.76 -24.35
N GLY A 46 -21.08 -6.41 -24.28
CA GLY A 46 -20.85 -7.76 -24.78
C GLY A 46 -19.90 -8.55 -23.89
N PHE A 47 -20.13 -9.85 -23.74
CA PHE A 47 -19.32 -10.74 -22.91
C PHE A 47 -17.82 -10.63 -23.20
N ILE A 48 -17.44 -10.59 -24.48
CA ILE A 48 -16.04 -10.44 -24.92
C ILE A 48 -15.44 -9.13 -24.40
N ASN A 49 -16.17 -8.02 -24.50
CA ASN A 49 -15.70 -6.72 -24.02
C ASN A 49 -15.55 -6.69 -22.50
N SER A 50 -16.44 -7.35 -21.76
CA SER A 50 -16.32 -7.49 -20.31
C SER A 50 -15.07 -8.29 -19.92
N VAL A 51 -14.78 -9.40 -20.60
CA VAL A 51 -13.58 -10.20 -20.36
C VAL A 51 -12.32 -9.38 -20.68
N LEU A 52 -12.30 -8.67 -21.81
CA LEU A 52 -11.19 -7.79 -22.18
C LEU A 52 -11.00 -6.66 -21.16
N PHE A 53 -12.09 -6.07 -20.66
CA PHE A 53 -12.05 -5.03 -19.64
C PHE A 53 -11.42 -5.53 -18.33
N VAL A 54 -11.76 -6.75 -17.88
CA VAL A 54 -11.13 -7.38 -16.71
C VAL A 54 -9.63 -7.60 -16.95
N ALA A 55 -9.26 -8.13 -18.12
CA ALA A 55 -7.85 -8.37 -18.46
C ALA A 55 -7.03 -7.07 -18.49
N ILE A 56 -7.54 -6.03 -19.16
CA ILE A 56 -6.90 -4.71 -19.22
C ILE A 56 -6.79 -4.09 -17.82
N SER A 57 -7.86 -4.20 -17.03
CA SER A 57 -7.86 -3.71 -15.65
C SER A 57 -6.79 -4.42 -14.83
N TYR A 58 -6.63 -5.72 -14.96
CA TYR A 58 -5.52 -6.42 -14.29
C TYR A 58 -4.16 -5.84 -14.67
N TYR A 59 -3.87 -5.63 -15.96
CA TYR A 59 -2.60 -5.04 -16.40
C TYR A 59 -2.41 -3.60 -15.90
N ILE A 60 -3.45 -2.76 -15.98
CA ILE A 60 -3.40 -1.40 -15.43
C ILE A 60 -3.20 -1.44 -13.91
N GLY A 61 -3.80 -2.42 -13.23
CA GLY A 61 -3.61 -2.67 -11.81
C GLY A 61 -2.16 -2.98 -11.45
N VAL A 62 -1.47 -3.77 -12.28
CA VAL A 62 -0.03 -4.06 -12.13
C VAL A 62 0.80 -2.78 -12.36
N LEU A 63 0.48 -1.98 -13.37
CA LEU A 63 1.16 -0.70 -13.59
C LEU A 63 0.96 0.28 -12.42
N LEU A 64 -0.26 0.34 -11.88
CA LEU A 64 -0.56 1.13 -10.69
C LEU A 64 0.18 0.61 -9.46
N HIS A 65 0.40 -0.70 -9.35
CA HIS A 65 1.18 -1.27 -8.27
C HIS A 65 2.63 -0.75 -8.29
N GLU A 66 3.28 -0.76 -9.45
CA GLU A 66 4.62 -0.18 -9.63
C GLU A 66 4.64 1.33 -9.33
N LEU A 67 3.64 2.07 -9.81
CA LEU A 67 3.51 3.49 -9.49
C LEU A 67 3.35 3.71 -7.97
N SER A 68 2.61 2.83 -7.30
CA SER A 68 2.39 2.89 -5.86
C SER A 68 3.67 2.67 -5.06
N GLU A 69 4.61 1.89 -5.60
CA GLU A 69 5.94 1.69 -5.02
C GLU A 69 6.79 2.95 -5.12
N LEU A 70 6.82 3.57 -6.32
CA LEU A 70 7.51 4.84 -6.53
C LEU A 70 6.98 5.95 -5.61
N LEU A 71 5.66 6.03 -5.45
CA LEU A 71 5.00 6.95 -4.52
C LEU A 71 5.41 6.66 -3.06
N GLN A 72 5.51 5.39 -2.67
CA GLN A 72 5.94 5.04 -1.32
C GLN A 72 7.38 5.47 -1.05
N GLU A 73 8.30 5.22 -1.98
CA GLU A 73 9.71 5.55 -1.81
C GLU A 73 9.96 7.06 -1.76
N HIS A 74 9.31 7.83 -2.63
CA HIS A 74 9.59 9.27 -2.75
C HIS A 74 8.72 10.13 -1.82
N PHE A 75 7.45 9.75 -1.64
CA PHE A 75 6.48 10.56 -0.91
C PHE A 75 6.27 10.05 0.51
N PHE A 76 5.93 8.77 0.69
CA PHE A 76 5.59 8.26 2.02
C PHE A 76 6.79 8.16 2.95
N LYS A 77 7.96 7.71 2.48
CA LYS A 77 9.18 7.71 3.31
C LYS A 77 9.50 9.12 3.81
N ARG A 78 9.30 10.16 2.99
CA ARG A 78 9.54 11.55 3.39
C ARG A 78 8.51 12.07 4.41
N ILE A 79 7.23 11.83 4.17
CA ILE A 79 6.15 12.29 5.06
C ILE A 79 6.16 11.55 6.39
N TRP A 80 6.44 10.25 6.37
CA TRP A 80 6.46 9.41 7.56
C TRP A 80 7.85 9.31 8.21
N LYS A 81 8.85 10.05 7.72
CA LYS A 81 10.24 10.04 8.25
C LYS A 81 10.86 8.63 8.28
N GLY A 82 10.56 7.81 7.27
CA GLY A 82 10.95 6.41 7.16
C GLY A 82 9.76 5.45 7.31
N LEU A 83 9.98 4.20 6.93
CA LEU A 83 8.98 3.14 7.08
C LEU A 83 8.89 2.68 8.55
N PRO A 84 7.75 2.14 9.01
CA PRO A 84 7.62 1.59 10.36
C PRO A 84 8.69 0.53 10.69
N SER A 85 9.06 -0.30 9.72
CA SER A 85 10.15 -1.29 9.81
C SER A 85 11.53 -0.67 10.07
N GLU A 86 11.79 0.53 9.54
CA GLU A 86 13.04 1.27 9.72
C GLU A 86 13.04 2.02 11.06
N ARG A 87 11.87 2.48 11.52
CA ARG A 87 11.77 3.43 12.65
C ARG A 87 11.61 2.77 14.01
N PHE A 88 10.91 1.63 14.11
CA PHE A 88 10.48 1.11 15.41
C PHE A 88 11.65 0.70 16.34
N LEU A 89 12.79 0.30 15.78
CA LEU A 89 13.97 -0.12 16.55
C LEU A 89 14.98 1.02 16.81
N VAL A 90 14.76 2.20 16.22
CA VAL A 90 15.57 3.41 16.40
C VAL A 90 15.26 4.05 17.76
N ASP A 91 16.25 4.61 18.45
CA ASP A 91 16.06 5.16 19.81
C ASP A 91 15.16 6.40 19.82
N SER A 92 15.21 7.20 18.76
CA SER A 92 14.39 8.41 18.61
C SER A 92 12.88 8.17 18.44
N ASP A 93 12.44 6.94 18.16
CA ASP A 93 11.02 6.64 17.98
C ASP A 93 10.32 6.34 19.32
N ASN A 94 9.07 6.73 19.49
CA ASN A 94 8.35 6.58 20.77
C ASN A 94 7.31 5.43 20.76
N LYS A 95 7.32 4.55 19.75
CA LYS A 95 6.32 3.48 19.64
C LYS A 95 6.37 2.46 20.79
N TYR A 96 7.57 2.12 21.24
CA TYR A 96 7.83 1.14 22.29
C TYR A 96 8.45 1.79 23.52
N SER A 97 8.22 1.21 24.70
CA SER A 97 8.91 1.63 25.93
C SER A 97 10.42 1.42 25.81
N THR A 98 11.19 2.22 26.53
CA THR A 98 12.66 2.15 26.57
C THR A 98 13.15 0.78 27.03
N GLU A 99 12.48 0.18 28.03
CA GLU A 99 12.78 -1.16 28.55
C GLU A 99 12.56 -2.26 27.52
N PHE A 100 11.44 -2.21 26.79
CA PHE A 100 11.14 -3.18 25.74
C PHE A 100 12.11 -3.06 24.58
N LYS A 101 12.44 -1.84 24.16
CA LYS A 101 13.47 -1.61 23.12
C LYS A 101 14.84 -2.12 23.54
N ALA A 102 15.27 -1.89 24.78
CA ALA A 102 16.54 -2.40 25.27
C ALA A 102 16.58 -3.94 25.24
N SER A 103 15.48 -4.58 25.62
CA SER A 103 15.35 -6.05 25.56
C SER A 103 15.37 -6.58 24.13
N LEU A 104 14.68 -5.92 23.20
CA LEU A 104 14.72 -6.23 21.77
C LEU A 104 16.13 -6.08 21.20
N LYS A 105 16.83 -4.98 21.50
CA LYS A 105 18.20 -4.75 21.02
C LYS A 105 19.17 -5.81 21.52
N LYS A 106 19.08 -6.19 22.80
CA LYS A 106 19.84 -7.31 23.36
C LYS A 106 19.54 -8.64 22.67
N MET A 107 18.27 -8.93 22.37
CA MET A 107 17.89 -10.11 21.60
C MET A 107 18.55 -10.07 20.21
N ILE A 108 18.41 -8.96 19.48
CA ILE A 108 18.94 -8.81 18.12
C ILE A 108 20.46 -8.99 18.11
N GLU A 109 21.16 -8.37 19.05
CA GLU A 109 22.61 -8.51 19.21
C GLU A 109 22.99 -9.96 19.54
N SER A 110 22.29 -10.61 20.48
CA SER A 110 22.59 -11.99 20.88
C SER A 110 22.34 -13.02 19.78
N LYS A 111 21.30 -12.83 18.94
CA LYS A 111 20.87 -13.81 17.95
C LYS A 111 21.46 -13.57 16.57
N PHE A 112 21.69 -12.31 16.21
CA PHE A 112 22.13 -11.91 14.88
C PHE A 112 23.47 -11.16 14.85
N GLY A 113 24.06 -10.85 16.01
CA GLY A 113 25.32 -10.09 16.08
C GLY A 113 25.21 -8.65 15.60
N LEU A 114 23.99 -8.10 15.53
CA LEU A 114 23.72 -6.78 14.96
C LEU A 114 23.42 -5.74 16.03
N ILE A 115 24.21 -4.66 16.07
CA ILE A 115 24.03 -3.54 17.00
C ILE A 115 23.14 -2.48 16.35
N VAL A 116 21.90 -2.37 16.86
CA VAL A 116 20.90 -1.40 16.36
C VAL A 116 20.94 -0.12 17.21
N GLY A 117 21.40 0.98 16.60
CA GLY A 117 21.42 2.32 17.20
C GLY A 117 20.36 3.24 16.59
N ASN A 118 20.75 4.49 16.29
CA ASN A 118 19.91 5.46 15.58
C ASN A 118 20.02 5.38 14.04
N ASP A 119 20.38 4.21 13.51
CA ASP A 119 20.58 3.98 12.08
C ASP A 119 19.39 3.24 11.47
N ASN A 120 18.64 3.94 10.60
CA ASN A 120 17.49 3.38 9.90
C ASN A 120 17.84 2.15 9.06
N LYS A 121 19.05 2.10 8.48
CA LYS A 121 19.47 0.98 7.62
C LYS A 121 19.68 -0.28 8.45
N LYS A 122 20.42 -0.17 9.56
CA LYS A 122 20.61 -1.29 10.50
C LYS A 122 19.30 -1.74 11.14
N SER A 123 18.40 -0.81 11.43
CA SER A 123 17.07 -1.11 11.92
C SER A 123 16.26 -1.92 10.90
N GLN A 124 16.31 -1.54 9.61
CA GLN A 124 15.69 -2.32 8.53
C GLN A 124 16.32 -3.70 8.35
N GLU A 125 17.64 -3.82 8.43
CA GLU A 125 18.35 -5.11 8.37
C GLU A 125 17.93 -6.02 9.53
N ALA A 126 17.85 -5.49 10.75
CA ALA A 126 17.33 -6.21 11.91
C ALA A 126 15.89 -6.69 11.69
N PHE A 127 15.03 -5.81 11.16
CA PHE A 127 13.65 -6.15 10.83
C PHE A 127 13.56 -7.30 9.82
N ASN A 128 14.37 -7.27 8.76
CA ASN A 128 14.39 -8.32 7.73
C ASN A 128 14.83 -9.68 8.30
N LEU A 129 15.82 -9.68 9.20
CA LEU A 129 16.30 -10.90 9.87
C LEU A 129 15.24 -11.48 10.83
N ILE A 130 14.59 -10.62 11.62
CA ILE A 130 13.47 -10.98 12.49
C ILE A 130 12.35 -11.61 11.65
N TYR A 131 11.99 -10.96 10.54
CA TYR A 131 10.91 -11.42 9.69
C TYR A 131 11.23 -12.77 9.04
N SER A 132 12.45 -12.94 8.52
CA SER A 132 12.93 -14.21 7.97
C SER A 132 12.94 -15.33 9.02
N GLY A 133 13.32 -15.00 10.25
CA GLY A 133 13.28 -15.96 11.37
C GLY A 133 11.86 -16.38 11.74
N LEU A 134 10.89 -15.46 11.68
CA LEU A 134 9.48 -15.76 11.91
C LEU A 134 8.89 -16.64 10.80
N GLN A 135 9.26 -16.38 9.53
CA GLN A 135 8.90 -17.20 8.38
C GLN A 135 9.47 -18.62 8.49
N GLY A 136 10.74 -18.74 8.86
CA GLY A 136 11.39 -20.04 9.10
C GLY A 136 10.71 -20.86 10.21
N ALA A 137 10.09 -20.18 11.19
CA ALA A 137 9.32 -20.82 12.25
C ALA A 137 7.84 -21.11 11.89
N GLY A 138 7.37 -20.68 10.71
CA GLY A 138 5.97 -20.82 10.29
C GLY A 138 4.97 -20.06 11.16
N LYS A 139 5.40 -18.97 11.82
CA LYS A 139 4.58 -18.15 12.73
C LYS A 139 4.21 -16.78 12.13
N ASP A 140 4.35 -16.63 10.82
CA ASP A 140 4.22 -15.37 10.10
C ASP A 140 2.83 -15.14 9.47
N GLU A 141 1.85 -16.00 9.73
CA GLU A 141 0.49 -15.92 9.13
C GLU A 141 -0.13 -14.51 9.23
N LYS A 142 -0.02 -13.87 10.41
CA LYS A 142 -0.53 -12.51 10.61
C LYS A 142 0.28 -11.48 9.83
N ALA A 143 1.59 -11.63 9.81
CA ALA A 143 2.48 -10.73 9.08
C ALA A 143 2.20 -10.81 7.57
N GLN A 144 2.04 -12.00 7.00
CA GLN A 144 1.65 -12.18 5.59
C GLN A 144 0.32 -11.49 5.28
N LEU A 145 -0.70 -11.69 6.13
CA LEU A 145 -2.01 -11.04 5.96
C LEU A 145 -1.89 -9.52 5.95
N PHE A 146 -1.15 -8.94 6.90
CA PHE A 146 -0.96 -7.49 6.97
C PHE A 146 -0.09 -6.97 5.82
N ASN A 147 0.85 -7.75 5.30
CA ASN A 147 1.64 -7.42 4.13
C ASN A 147 0.78 -7.36 2.85
N SER A 148 -0.05 -8.37 2.60
CA SER A 148 -0.99 -8.36 1.46
C SER A 148 -2.00 -7.22 1.58
N LEU A 149 -2.56 -6.98 2.77
CA LEU A 149 -3.46 -5.83 2.99
C LEU A 149 -2.74 -4.50 2.75
N TYR A 150 -1.49 -4.36 3.20
CA TYR A 150 -0.69 -3.17 2.96
C TYR A 150 -0.49 -2.94 1.46
N GLY A 151 -0.08 -3.96 0.71
CA GLY A 151 0.08 -3.91 -0.75
C GLY A 151 -1.22 -3.53 -1.46
N MET A 152 -2.34 -4.18 -1.10
CA MET A 152 -3.67 -3.87 -1.63
C MET A 152 -4.05 -2.39 -1.40
N TYR A 153 -3.94 -1.90 -0.16
CA TYR A 153 -4.29 -0.51 0.17
C TYR A 153 -3.35 0.50 -0.49
N ARG A 154 -2.08 0.14 -0.69
CA ARG A 154 -1.09 0.96 -1.41
C ARG A 154 -1.51 1.14 -2.87
N ASN A 155 -1.93 0.05 -3.51
CA ASN A 155 -2.39 0.09 -4.89
C ASN A 155 -3.72 0.85 -5.03
N PHE A 156 -4.65 0.66 -4.08
CA PHE A 156 -5.91 1.41 -4.02
C PHE A 156 -5.65 2.92 -3.90
N PHE A 157 -4.68 3.30 -3.06
CA PHE A 157 -4.27 4.69 -2.91
C PHE A 157 -3.78 5.27 -4.24
N ALA A 158 -2.90 4.56 -4.96
CA ALA A 158 -2.40 5.00 -6.26
C ALA A 158 -3.54 5.19 -7.28
N GLY A 159 -4.48 4.24 -7.34
CA GLY A 159 -5.67 4.36 -8.17
C GLY A 159 -6.52 5.59 -7.83
N THR A 160 -6.77 5.85 -6.54
CA THR A 160 -7.56 7.03 -6.13
C THR A 160 -6.83 8.36 -6.38
N VAL A 161 -5.49 8.39 -6.27
CA VAL A 161 -4.70 9.57 -6.62
C VAL A 161 -4.75 9.82 -8.12
N MET A 162 -4.64 8.78 -8.94
CA MET A 162 -4.79 8.90 -10.40
C MET A 162 -6.16 9.48 -10.77
N CYS A 163 -7.25 8.93 -10.21
CA CYS A 163 -8.59 9.47 -10.43
C CYS A 163 -8.71 10.94 -9.98
N LEU A 164 -8.18 11.28 -8.80
CA LEU A 164 -8.15 12.65 -8.30
C LEU A 164 -7.49 13.60 -9.31
N LEU A 165 -6.31 13.24 -9.81
CA LEU A 165 -5.58 14.04 -10.79
C LEU A 165 -6.36 14.20 -12.09
N VAL A 166 -6.95 13.13 -12.61
CA VAL A 166 -7.76 13.18 -13.84
C VAL A 166 -8.95 14.13 -13.68
N PHE A 167 -9.70 14.03 -12.57
CA PHE A 167 -10.86 14.90 -12.35
C PHE A 167 -10.47 16.37 -12.08
N LEU A 168 -9.31 16.62 -11.48
CA LEU A 168 -8.77 17.99 -11.36
C LEU A 168 -8.38 18.56 -12.74
N ILE A 169 -7.73 17.77 -13.60
CA ILE A 169 -7.38 18.19 -14.97
C ILE A 169 -8.64 18.42 -15.79
N LYS A 170 -9.62 17.51 -15.73
CA LYS A 170 -10.92 17.66 -16.39
C LYS A 170 -11.62 18.94 -15.94
N GLY A 171 -11.66 19.19 -14.62
CA GLY A 171 -12.21 20.41 -14.05
C GLY A 171 -11.53 21.66 -14.61
N PHE A 172 -10.19 21.68 -14.64
CA PHE A 172 -9.42 22.79 -15.21
C PHE A 172 -9.74 23.04 -16.69
N VAL A 173 -9.79 21.99 -17.51
CA VAL A 173 -10.15 22.10 -18.94
C VAL A 173 -11.58 22.62 -19.13
N LEU A 174 -12.52 22.19 -18.30
CA LEU A 174 -13.90 22.66 -18.34
C LEU A 174 -14.05 24.13 -17.94
N VAL A 175 -13.24 24.61 -16.98
CA VAL A 175 -13.23 26.04 -16.61
C VAL A 175 -12.85 26.88 -17.84
N CYS A 176 -11.92 26.40 -18.65
CA CYS A 176 -11.50 27.10 -19.87
C CYS A 176 -12.51 27.01 -21.04
N ARG A 177 -13.52 26.13 -20.99
CA ARG A 177 -14.40 25.82 -22.14
C ARG A 177 -15.89 26.17 -21.95
N GLU A 178 -16.27 26.77 -20.82
CA GLU A 178 -17.63 27.26 -20.50
C GLU A 178 -18.72 26.18 -20.33
N ASN A 179 -18.68 25.41 -19.23
CA ASN A 179 -19.90 24.73 -18.75
C ASN A 179 -19.93 24.54 -17.22
N TRP A 180 -20.77 25.30 -16.52
CA TRP A 180 -20.86 25.29 -15.04
C TRP A 180 -21.38 23.97 -14.45
N GLN A 181 -22.26 23.25 -15.16
CA GLN A 181 -22.85 22.02 -14.64
C GLN A 181 -21.85 20.85 -14.66
N SER A 182 -21.09 20.70 -15.73
CA SER A 182 -20.01 19.69 -15.84
C SER A 182 -18.84 19.97 -14.89
N LEU A 183 -18.64 21.23 -14.50
CA LEU A 183 -17.69 21.62 -13.47
C LEU A 183 -18.08 21.07 -12.10
N PHE A 184 -19.35 21.23 -11.70
CA PHE A 184 -19.83 20.74 -10.41
C PHE A 184 -19.62 19.22 -10.27
N GLU A 185 -19.96 18.44 -11.30
CA GLU A 185 -19.73 16.99 -11.31
C GLU A 185 -18.24 16.65 -11.15
N SER A 186 -17.36 17.32 -11.91
CA SER A 186 -15.92 17.10 -11.84
C SER A 186 -15.35 17.43 -10.46
N PHE A 187 -15.80 18.52 -9.84
CA PHE A 187 -15.43 18.88 -8.47
C PHE A 187 -15.96 17.90 -7.43
N LEU A 188 -17.18 17.40 -7.59
CA LEU A 188 -17.75 16.40 -6.70
C LEU A 188 -16.93 15.11 -6.73
N TYR A 189 -16.58 14.60 -7.93
CA TYR A 189 -15.72 13.43 -8.07
C TYR A 189 -14.33 13.67 -7.49
N ALA A 190 -13.70 14.82 -7.78
CA ALA A 190 -12.42 15.18 -7.19
C ALA A 190 -12.48 15.22 -5.65
N PHE A 191 -13.54 15.78 -5.08
CA PHE A 191 -13.74 15.82 -3.63
C PHE A 191 -13.90 14.42 -3.03
N LEU A 192 -14.71 13.56 -3.65
CA LEU A 192 -14.86 12.16 -3.22
C LEU A 192 -13.53 11.40 -3.28
N PHE A 193 -12.75 11.56 -4.36
CA PHE A 193 -11.44 10.94 -4.49
C PHE A 193 -10.41 11.50 -3.51
N LEU A 194 -10.49 12.78 -3.16
CA LEU A 194 -9.69 13.36 -2.10
C LEU A 194 -10.01 12.71 -0.75
N LEU A 195 -11.29 12.58 -0.38
CA LEU A 195 -11.70 11.91 0.85
C LEU A 195 -11.27 10.43 0.89
N ALA A 196 -11.43 9.72 -0.23
CA ALA A 196 -10.96 8.35 -0.38
C ALA A 196 -9.44 8.27 -0.18
N THR A 197 -8.67 9.13 -0.86
CA THR A 197 -7.21 9.21 -0.77
C THR A 197 -6.74 9.47 0.66
N LEU A 198 -7.36 10.41 1.37
CA LEU A 198 -7.03 10.71 2.78
C LEU A 198 -7.35 9.53 3.70
N THR A 199 -8.47 8.85 3.47
CA THR A 199 -8.87 7.67 4.25
C THR A 199 -7.92 6.50 4.01
N LEU A 200 -7.55 6.26 2.75
CA LEU A 200 -6.62 5.22 2.34
C LEU A 200 -5.21 5.50 2.86
N MET A 201 -4.75 6.74 2.83
CA MET A 201 -3.45 7.13 3.41
C MET A 201 -3.36 6.81 4.91
N ARG A 202 -4.43 7.12 5.66
CA ARG A 202 -4.51 6.78 7.10
C ARG A 202 -4.54 5.27 7.33
N ARG A 203 -5.26 4.52 6.50
CA ARG A 203 -5.31 3.05 6.58
C ARG A 203 -3.96 2.43 6.23
N LEU A 204 -3.33 2.87 5.14
CA LEU A 204 -2.03 2.39 4.68
C LEU A 204 -0.97 2.53 5.77
N ARG A 205 -0.87 3.71 6.40
CA ARG A 205 0.02 3.94 7.53
C ARG A 205 -0.26 2.97 8.68
N ARG A 206 -1.52 2.82 9.07
CA ARG A 206 -1.95 1.95 10.17
C ARG A 206 -1.61 0.48 9.91
N PHE A 207 -1.79 0.01 8.68
CA PHE A 207 -1.47 -1.38 8.32
C PHE A 207 0.04 -1.61 8.26
N GLY A 208 0.83 -0.65 7.76
CA GLY A 208 2.29 -0.73 7.84
C GLY A 208 2.81 -0.76 9.28
N GLU A 209 2.23 0.07 10.18
CA GLU A 209 2.57 0.05 11.60
C GLU A 209 2.18 -1.27 12.28
N ARG A 210 1.02 -1.85 11.93
CA ARG A 210 0.60 -3.16 12.45
C ARG A 210 1.48 -4.30 11.95
N LEU A 211 1.84 -4.30 10.66
CA LEU A 211 2.77 -5.26 10.09
C LEU A 211 4.08 -5.29 10.87
N ALA A 212 4.69 -4.12 11.04
CA ALA A 212 5.95 -4.02 11.77
C ALA A 212 5.82 -4.45 13.24
N ASP A 213 4.70 -4.08 13.90
CA ASP A 213 4.44 -4.47 15.29
C ASP A 213 4.27 -5.98 15.46
N TYR A 214 3.52 -6.64 14.59
CA TYR A 214 3.34 -8.09 14.63
C TYR A 214 4.65 -8.83 14.39
N VAL A 215 5.42 -8.44 13.38
CA VAL A 215 6.71 -9.07 13.09
C VAL A 215 7.66 -9.00 14.29
N ILE A 216 7.80 -7.81 14.90
CA ILE A 216 8.71 -7.60 16.03
C ILE A 216 8.23 -8.34 17.28
N ARG A 217 6.94 -8.23 17.63
CA ARG A 217 6.40 -8.82 18.86
C ARG A 217 6.27 -10.33 18.78
N ASP A 218 5.77 -10.86 17.67
CA ASP A 218 5.54 -12.29 17.54
C ASP A 218 6.89 -13.03 17.53
N TYR A 219 7.92 -12.46 16.88
CA TYR A 219 9.27 -13.03 16.93
C TYR A 219 9.90 -12.90 18.33
N TYR A 220 9.70 -11.78 19.03
CA TYR A 220 10.22 -11.62 20.39
C TYR A 220 9.61 -12.65 21.35
N ASN A 221 8.30 -12.87 21.28
CA ASN A 221 7.62 -13.89 22.08
C ASN A 221 8.13 -15.29 21.74
N TYR A 222 8.25 -15.60 20.44
CA TYR A 222 8.83 -16.86 19.97
C TYR A 222 10.26 -17.06 20.51
N TYR A 223 11.09 -16.03 20.49
CA TYR A 223 12.44 -16.08 21.04
C TYR A 223 12.45 -16.36 22.55
N LEU A 224 11.57 -15.72 23.31
CA LEU A 224 11.48 -15.96 24.75
C LEU A 224 11.08 -17.40 25.08
N GLU A 225 10.14 -17.98 24.34
CA GLU A 225 9.70 -19.37 24.52
C GLU A 225 10.84 -20.37 24.30
N HIS A 226 11.73 -20.12 23.33
CA HIS A 226 12.82 -21.03 22.93
C HIS A 226 14.17 -20.67 23.56
N LYS A 227 14.26 -19.62 24.38
CA LYS A 227 15.46 -19.30 25.17
C LYS A 227 15.49 -20.06 26.51
N SER A 228 14.34 -20.59 26.92
CA SER A 228 14.15 -21.37 28.15
C SER A 228 14.43 -22.87 28.01
N GLU A 229 14.81 -23.33 26.81
CA GLU A 229 15.31 -24.68 26.53
C GLU A 229 16.83 -24.67 26.36
#